data_AF-A0A6A3CGP9-F1
#
_entry.id   AF-A0A6A3CGP9-F1
#
_cell.length_a   1.000
_cell.length_b   1.000
_cell.length_c   1.000
_cell.angle_alpha   90.00
_cell.angle_beta   90.00
_cell.angle_gamma   90.00
#
_symmetry.space_group_name_H-M   'P 1'
#
loop_
_entity.id
_entity.type
_entity.pdbx_description
1 polymer ?
#
loop_
_entity_poly.entity_id
_entity_poly.type
_entity_poly.pdbx_seq_one_letter_code
_entity_poly.pdbx_strand_id
1 'polypeptide(L)'
;MMEKLPDSILGNFGFDFLDAPCPAKGKFNVESIYDPTYYEWYQVNEECVAYIEDYMIKHGPCNGLLSFSEGNACICNSSTAKTGAAFTKVPKIKNLIIISVFALRELKSGPPKILANVYSVPIDYPSIHVIGRGCLYHGYEIKGFY
;
A
#
# COMPACT_ATOMS: atom_id res chain seq x y z
N MET A 1 -21.07 3.22 -14.84
CA MET A 1 -21.60 2.83 -13.52
C MET A 1 -20.57 1.88 -12.92
N MET A 2 -20.00 2.17 -11.75
CA MET A 2 -19.16 1.18 -11.07
C MET A 2 -20.10 0.17 -10.43
N GLU A 3 -20.08 -1.06 -10.90
CA GLU A 3 -20.83 -2.15 -10.27
C GLU A 3 -20.01 -2.68 -9.09
N LYS A 4 -20.70 -2.91 -7.97
CA LYS A 4 -20.09 -3.58 -6.81
C LYS A 4 -19.66 -4.99 -7.25
N LEU A 5 -18.51 -5.47 -6.76
CA LEU A 5 -18.16 -6.87 -6.94
C LEU A 5 -19.30 -7.77 -6.40
N PRO A 6 -19.60 -8.91 -7.05
CA PRO A 6 -20.59 -9.85 -6.58
C PRO A 6 -20.34 -10.27 -5.13
N ASP A 7 -21.41 -10.46 -4.35
CA ASP A 7 -21.29 -10.85 -2.95
C ASP A 7 -20.64 -12.25 -2.78
N SER A 8 -20.75 -13.12 -3.78
CA SER A 8 -20.04 -14.41 -3.84
C SER A 8 -18.52 -14.28 -3.88
N ILE A 9 -18.01 -13.13 -4.35
CA ILE A 9 -16.60 -12.78 -4.33
C ILE A 9 -16.25 -12.09 -3.01
N LEU A 10 -17.04 -11.09 -2.60
CA LEU A 10 -16.78 -10.33 -1.37
C LEU A 10 -16.83 -11.19 -0.11
N GLY A 11 -17.72 -12.18 -0.05
CA GLY A 11 -17.83 -13.11 1.09
C GLY A 11 -16.60 -14.00 1.30
N ASN A 12 -15.67 -14.05 0.32
CA ASN A 12 -14.41 -14.78 0.46
C ASN A 12 -13.30 -13.94 1.10
N PHE A 13 -13.54 -12.65 1.37
CA PHE A 13 -12.55 -11.73 1.94
C PHE A 13 -13.00 -11.22 3.31
N GLY A 14 -12.14 -11.39 4.31
CA GLY A 14 -12.16 -10.58 5.53
C GLY A 14 -11.22 -9.40 5.34
N PHE A 15 -11.71 -8.18 5.57
CA PHE A 15 -10.90 -6.96 5.50
C PHE A 15 -10.82 -6.30 6.86
N ASP A 16 -9.58 -6.09 7.32
CA ASP A 16 -9.27 -5.20 8.43
C ASP A 16 -8.71 -3.90 7.84
N PHE A 17 -9.39 -2.78 8.13
CA PHE A 17 -8.99 -1.45 7.67
C PHE A 17 -8.22 -0.76 8.78
N LEU A 18 -6.93 -0.55 8.56
CA LEU A 18 -6.05 0.11 9.53
C LEU A 18 -6.01 1.61 9.26
N ASP A 19 -6.12 2.39 10.33
CA ASP A 19 -5.72 3.78 10.31
C ASP A 19 -4.20 3.89 10.19
N ALA A 20 -3.73 4.92 9.50
CA ALA A 20 -2.30 5.18 9.42
C ALA A 20 -1.76 5.65 10.79
N PRO A 21 -0.47 5.43 11.10
CA PRO A 21 0.05 5.70 12.44
C PRO A 21 0.22 7.20 12.76
N CYS A 22 0.30 8.06 11.74
CA CYS A 22 0.57 9.48 11.92
C CYS A 22 -0.72 10.30 11.79
N PRO A 23 -1.02 11.19 12.75
CA PRO A 23 -2.06 12.19 12.57
C PRO A 23 -1.76 13.04 11.35
N ALA A 24 -2.76 13.19 10.49
CA ALA A 24 -2.65 13.95 9.27
C ALA A 24 -2.46 15.46 9.59
N LYS A 25 -1.60 16.15 8.84
CA LYS A 25 -1.29 17.56 9.09
C LYS A 25 -1.79 18.45 7.96
N GLY A 26 -2.73 19.33 8.27
CA GLY A 26 -3.25 20.33 7.34
C GLY A 26 -4.73 20.12 7.04
N LYS A 27 -5.19 20.72 5.93
CA LYS A 27 -6.57 20.56 5.45
C LYS A 27 -6.64 19.45 4.42
N PHE A 28 -7.68 18.62 4.50
CA PHE A 28 -7.88 17.50 3.58
C PHE A 28 -9.07 17.74 2.68
N ASN A 29 -8.94 17.34 1.41
CA ASN A 29 -10.03 17.41 0.43
C ASN A 29 -11.17 16.40 0.71
N VAL A 30 -11.12 15.69 1.84
CA VAL A 30 -12.09 14.66 2.24
C VAL A 30 -12.97 15.11 3.42
N GLU A 31 -12.73 16.30 3.97
CA GLU A 31 -13.47 16.86 5.12
C GLU A 31 -14.97 17.05 4.88
N SER A 32 -15.39 17.08 3.60
CA SER A 32 -16.80 17.14 3.22
C SER A 32 -17.47 15.76 3.09
N ILE A 33 -16.70 14.68 3.19
CA ILE A 33 -17.14 13.30 2.94
C ILE A 33 -17.00 12.44 4.20
N TYR A 34 -15.96 12.67 5.01
CA TYR A 34 -15.68 11.89 6.22
C TYR A 34 -15.49 12.81 7.43
N ASP A 35 -15.90 12.33 8.60
CA ASP A 35 -15.67 13.01 9.87
C ASP A 35 -14.21 12.82 10.34
N PRO A 36 -13.62 13.78 11.08
CA PRO A 36 -12.29 13.64 11.67
C PRO A 36 -12.26 12.54 12.76
N THR A 37 -11.10 12.00 13.14
CA THR A 37 -9.70 12.41 12.84
C THR A 37 -9.08 11.72 11.62
N TYR A 38 -8.20 12.44 10.92
CA TYR A 38 -7.51 11.93 9.73
C TYR A 38 -6.09 11.47 10.04
N TYR A 39 -5.64 10.45 9.29
CA TYR A 39 -4.32 9.85 9.43
C TYR A 39 -3.61 9.76 8.07
N GLU A 40 -2.28 9.85 8.10
CA GLU A 40 -1.41 9.81 6.92
C GLU A 40 -0.35 8.71 7.03
N TRP A 41 -0.01 8.12 5.89
CA TRP A 41 1.13 7.22 5.79
C TRP A 41 2.42 8.01 5.58
N TYR A 42 2.41 9.12 4.80
CA TYR A 42 3.56 9.82 4.16
C TYR A 42 4.81 10.20 5.01
N GLN A 43 4.84 9.97 6.32
CA GLN A 43 6.08 10.00 7.11
C GLN A 43 6.83 8.65 7.11
N VAL A 44 6.36 7.68 6.31
CA VAL A 44 6.82 6.27 6.25
C VAL A 44 8.35 6.11 6.19
N ASN A 45 8.91 5.66 7.30
CA ASN A 45 10.20 4.99 7.41
C ASN A 45 9.96 3.48 7.73
N GLU A 46 10.97 2.79 8.24
CA GLU A 46 10.88 1.38 8.69
C GLU A 46 9.74 1.12 9.71
N GLU A 47 9.21 2.15 10.38
CA GLU A 47 8.15 2.04 11.40
C GLU A 47 6.80 1.60 10.83
N CYS A 48 6.49 1.87 9.56
CA CYS A 48 5.19 1.44 9.00
C CYS A 48 5.09 -0.08 8.86
N VAL A 49 6.20 -0.74 8.53
CA VAL A 49 6.24 -2.21 8.45
C VAL A 49 6.07 -2.80 9.85
N ALA A 50 6.77 -2.24 10.84
CA ALA A 50 6.64 -2.66 12.24
C ALA A 50 5.21 -2.45 12.76
N TYR A 51 4.59 -1.32 12.45
CA TYR A 51 3.20 -1.03 12.84
C TYR A 51 2.20 -2.06 12.29
N ILE A 52 2.31 -2.39 11.01
CA ILE A 52 1.44 -3.39 10.38
C ILE A 52 1.75 -4.79 10.93
N GLU A 53 3.02 -5.15 11.13
CA GLU A 53 3.42 -6.42 11.74
C GLU A 53 2.85 -6.57 13.16
N ASP A 54 2.96 -5.53 13.99
CA ASP A 54 2.41 -5.51 15.35
C ASP A 54 0.88 -5.64 15.36
N TYR A 55 0.20 -5.03 14.39
CA TYR A 55 -1.24 -5.20 14.22
C TYR A 55 -1.58 -6.67 13.92
N MET A 56 -0.90 -7.30 12.96
CA MET A 56 -1.11 -8.71 12.63
C MET A 56 -0.82 -9.65 13.81
N ILE A 57 0.18 -9.34 14.64
CA ILE A 57 0.46 -10.13 15.85
C ILE A 57 -0.72 -10.07 16.84
N LYS A 58 -1.35 -8.89 16.99
CA LYS A 58 -2.43 -8.67 17.96
C LYS A 58 -3.80 -9.14 17.48
N HIS A 59 -4.09 -8.97 16.20
CA HIS A 59 -5.42 -9.19 15.63
C HIS A 59 -5.53 -10.46 14.78
N GLY A 60 -4.39 -11.11 14.50
CA GLY A 60 -4.31 -12.36 13.78
C GLY A 60 -3.57 -12.21 12.45
N PRO A 61 -2.96 -13.30 11.97
CA PRO A 61 -2.21 -13.27 10.73
C PRO A 61 -3.14 -13.04 9.55
N CYS A 62 -2.80 -12.11 8.66
CA CYS A 62 -3.51 -11.92 7.41
C CYS A 62 -2.88 -12.77 6.29
N ASN A 63 -3.65 -13.09 5.25
CA ASN A 63 -3.13 -13.80 4.08
C ASN A 63 -2.67 -12.85 2.96
N GLY A 64 -2.97 -11.57 3.06
CA GLY A 64 -2.71 -10.61 2.00
C GLY A 64 -2.75 -9.19 2.50
N LEU A 65 -2.12 -8.29 1.73
CA LEU A 65 -2.19 -6.86 1.98
C LEU A 65 -2.82 -6.15 0.79
N LEU A 66 -3.62 -5.13 1.09
CA LEU A 66 -4.22 -4.24 0.10
C LEU A 66 -3.76 -2.81 0.40
N SER A 67 -3.22 -2.12 -0.60
CA SER A 67 -2.78 -0.73 -0.48
C SER A 67 -3.38 0.18 -1.54
N PHE A 68 -3.54 1.45 -1.17
CA PHE A 68 -4.04 2.52 -2.04
C PHE A 68 -3.17 3.77 -1.91
N SER A 69 -2.85 4.43 -3.03
CA SER A 69 -2.13 5.71 -3.09
C SER A 69 -0.86 5.70 -2.23
N GLU A 70 -0.77 6.53 -1.19
CA GLU A 70 0.36 6.63 -0.27
C GLU A 70 0.65 5.33 0.51
N GLY A 71 -0.39 4.52 0.79
CA GLY A 71 -0.21 3.23 1.48
C GLY A 71 0.66 2.25 0.68
N ASN A 72 0.77 2.44 -0.64
CA ASN A 72 1.64 1.63 -1.48
C ASN A 72 3.13 1.78 -1.08
N ALA A 73 3.55 2.95 -0.61
CA ALA A 73 4.92 3.18 -0.18
C ALA A 73 5.30 2.30 1.02
N CYS A 74 4.37 2.04 1.94
CA CYS A 74 4.59 1.17 3.10
C CYS A 74 4.80 -0.29 2.66
N ILE A 75 3.88 -0.79 1.85
CA ILE A 75 3.81 -2.22 1.52
C ILE A 75 4.86 -2.57 0.46
N CYS A 76 5.10 -1.70 -0.51
CA CYS A 76 6.10 -1.97 -1.53
C CYS A 76 7.53 -1.92 -0.96
N ASN A 77 7.85 -1.02 -0.01
CA ASN A 77 9.12 -1.04 0.73
C ASN A 77 9.32 -2.36 1.47
N SER A 78 8.26 -2.87 2.12
CA SER A 78 8.28 -4.13 2.84
C SER A 78 8.50 -5.34 1.91
N SER A 79 7.96 -5.26 0.68
CA SER A 79 8.03 -6.35 -0.30
C SER A 79 9.33 -6.38 -1.12
N THR A 80 10.04 -5.24 -1.22
CA THR A 80 11.25 -5.10 -2.04
C THR A 80 12.54 -5.13 -1.22
N ALA A 81 12.43 -5.17 0.11
CA ALA A 81 13.54 -5.44 1.00
C ALA A 81 14.06 -6.87 0.74
N LYS A 82 15.12 -6.97 -0.10
CA LYS A 82 15.95 -8.16 -0.40
C LYS A 82 16.45 -8.97 0.81
N THR A 83 16.04 -8.66 2.04
CA THR A 83 16.62 -9.17 3.28
C THR A 83 15.68 -10.03 4.11
N GLY A 84 14.43 -10.23 3.70
CA GLY A 84 13.46 -10.95 4.54
C GLY A 84 13.31 -10.28 5.91
N ALA A 85 13.43 -8.95 5.97
CA ALA A 85 13.40 -8.16 7.20
C ALA A 85 11.99 -7.62 7.54
N ALA A 86 11.05 -7.69 6.61
CA ALA A 86 9.66 -7.30 6.81
C ALA A 86 8.79 -8.51 7.11
N PHE A 87 7.81 -8.35 8.02
CA PHE A 87 6.85 -9.40 8.38
C PHE A 87 7.51 -10.72 8.81
N THR A 88 8.59 -10.61 9.59
CA THR A 88 9.38 -11.74 10.08
C THR A 88 8.74 -12.45 11.27
N LYS A 89 7.89 -11.75 12.01
CA LYS A 89 7.21 -12.28 13.22
C LYS A 89 5.82 -12.84 12.92
N VAL A 90 5.39 -12.81 11.66
CA VAL A 90 4.08 -13.26 11.22
C VAL A 90 4.21 -14.29 10.10
N PRO A 91 3.19 -15.13 9.86
CA PRO A 91 3.19 -16.03 8.71
C PRO A 91 3.38 -15.27 7.38
N LYS A 92 4.05 -15.92 6.44
CA LYS A 92 4.36 -15.33 5.12
C LYS A 92 3.07 -14.87 4.42
N ILE A 93 3.09 -13.62 3.96
CA ILE A 93 2.03 -13.02 3.13
C ILE A 93 1.90 -13.81 1.82
N LYS A 94 0.67 -14.04 1.35
CA LYS A 94 0.40 -14.86 0.15
C LYS A 94 0.07 -14.03 -1.08
N ASN A 95 -0.50 -12.84 -0.91
CA ASN A 95 -0.88 -11.97 -2.04
C ASN A 95 -0.81 -10.48 -1.69
N LEU A 96 -0.65 -9.65 -2.72
CA LEU A 96 -0.69 -8.19 -2.63
C LEU A 96 -1.70 -7.63 -3.63
N ILE A 97 -2.50 -6.65 -3.19
CA ILE A 97 -3.38 -5.87 -4.07
C ILE A 97 -2.95 -4.41 -3.97
N ILE A 98 -2.51 -3.84 -5.08
CA ILE A 98 -1.92 -2.51 -5.15
C ILE A 98 -2.81 -1.65 -6.04
N ILE A 99 -3.41 -0.61 -5.48
CA ILE A 99 -4.38 0.25 -6.18
C ILE A 99 -3.83 1.68 -6.30
N SER A 100 -3.97 2.27 -7.49
CA SER A 100 -3.59 3.65 -7.80
C SER A 100 -2.17 3.97 -7.34
N VAL A 101 -1.21 3.17 -7.83
CA VAL A 101 0.21 3.44 -7.62
C VAL A 101 0.58 4.79 -8.23
N PHE A 102 1.39 5.54 -7.49
CA PHE A 102 2.06 6.73 -7.99
C PHE A 102 3.53 6.40 -8.24
N ALA A 103 4.03 6.71 -9.43
CA ALA A 103 5.46 6.66 -9.68
C ALA A 103 6.13 7.83 -8.96
N LEU A 104 6.84 7.54 -7.88
CA LEU A 104 7.58 8.51 -7.06
C LEU A 104 8.62 9.35 -7.82
N ARG A 105 8.94 8.97 -9.07
CA ARG A 105 9.79 9.72 -10.00
C ARG A 105 9.20 11.06 -10.45
N GLU A 106 7.87 11.22 -10.38
CA GLU A 106 7.14 12.40 -10.83
C GLU A 106 7.15 13.56 -9.82
N LEU A 107 7.65 13.34 -8.60
CA LEU A 107 7.84 14.43 -7.64
C LEU A 107 8.90 15.39 -8.19
N LYS A 108 8.58 16.68 -8.31
CA LYS A 108 9.50 17.73 -8.80
C LYS A 108 10.83 17.78 -8.02
N SER A 109 10.84 17.28 -6.78
CA SER A 109 12.00 17.14 -5.90
C SER A 109 12.76 15.81 -6.04
N GLY A 110 12.31 14.93 -6.93
CA GLY A 110 12.68 13.52 -6.96
C GLY A 110 12.00 12.69 -5.86
N PRO A 111 12.04 11.36 -5.98
CA PRO A 111 11.55 10.45 -4.94
C PRO A 111 12.39 10.61 -3.67
N PRO A 112 11.79 10.56 -2.45
CA PRO A 112 12.56 10.33 -1.23
C PRO A 112 13.50 9.13 -1.41
N LYS A 113 14.74 9.21 -0.91
CA LYS A 113 15.78 8.16 -1.16
C LYS A 113 15.29 6.75 -0.80
N ILE A 114 14.47 6.62 0.24
CA ILE A 114 13.86 5.35 0.67
C ILE A 114 12.88 4.78 -0.38
N LEU A 115 12.28 5.65 -1.19
CA LEU A 115 11.25 5.32 -2.17
C LEU A 115 11.77 5.17 -3.61
N ALA A 116 13.02 5.55 -3.87
CA ALA A 116 13.63 5.52 -5.21
C ALA A 116 13.80 4.10 -5.78
N ASN A 117 13.85 3.08 -4.91
CA ASN A 117 14.14 1.68 -5.27
C ASN A 117 12.95 0.72 -5.04
N VAL A 118 11.81 1.23 -4.60
CA VAL A 118 10.64 0.43 -4.19
C VAL A 118 10.02 -0.38 -5.33
N TYR A 119 10.32 -0.03 -6.57
CA TYR A 119 9.86 -0.74 -7.77
C TYR A 119 11.02 -1.17 -8.67
N SER A 120 12.27 -1.05 -8.21
CA SER A 120 13.44 -1.51 -8.97
C SER A 120 13.72 -3.00 -8.78
N VAL A 121 13.03 -3.63 -7.84
CA VAL A 121 13.09 -5.07 -7.55
C VAL A 121 11.72 -5.68 -7.81
N PRO A 122 11.62 -6.85 -8.47
CA PRO A 122 10.37 -7.58 -8.60
C PRO A 122 9.75 -7.87 -7.22
N ILE A 123 8.42 -7.84 -7.16
CA ILE A 123 7.65 -8.25 -5.98
C ILE A 123 7.61 -9.78 -5.95
N ASP A 124 8.07 -10.39 -4.85
CA ASP A 124 8.15 -11.85 -4.70
C ASP A 124 6.80 -12.52 -4.38
N TYR A 125 5.73 -11.74 -4.24
CA TYR A 125 4.37 -12.19 -3.96
C TYR A 125 3.48 -12.11 -5.21
N PRO A 126 2.57 -13.06 -5.42
CA PRO A 126 1.45 -12.89 -6.35
C PRO A 126 0.77 -11.54 -6.10
N SER A 127 0.72 -10.68 -7.11
CA SER A 127 0.21 -9.31 -6.94
C SER A 127 -0.74 -8.89 -8.05
N ILE A 128 -1.77 -8.14 -7.68
CA ILE A 128 -2.71 -7.49 -8.59
C ILE A 128 -2.47 -5.99 -8.52
N HIS A 129 -2.25 -5.37 -9.68
CA HIS A 129 -2.01 -3.93 -9.79
C HIS A 129 -3.19 -3.30 -10.52
N VAL A 130 -3.96 -2.47 -9.81
CA VAL A 130 -5.14 -1.79 -10.36
C VAL A 130 -4.81 -0.32 -10.56
N ILE A 131 -4.77 0.09 -11.82
CA ILE A 131 -4.33 1.43 -12.23
C ILE A 131 -5.41 2.11 -13.05
N GLY A 132 -5.82 3.30 -12.61
CA GLY A 132 -6.75 4.13 -13.35
C GLY A 132 -6.07 4.83 -14.54
N ARG A 133 -6.68 4.73 -15.73
CA ARG A 133 -6.17 5.34 -16.98
C ARG A 133 -5.91 6.85 -16.88
N GLY A 134 -6.69 7.57 -16.06
CA GLY A 134 -6.56 9.01 -15.83
C GLY A 134 -5.68 9.39 -14.63
N CYS A 135 -4.99 8.44 -14.01
CA CYS A 135 -4.09 8.75 -12.91
C CYS A 135 -2.84 9.44 -13.48
N LEU A 136 -2.77 10.77 -13.37
CA LEU A 136 -1.75 11.65 -13.95
C LEU A 136 -0.31 11.41 -13.45
N TYR A 137 -0.11 10.47 -12.52
CA TYR A 137 1.20 10.10 -11.95
C TYR A 137 1.87 8.92 -12.68
N HIS A 138 1.49 8.66 -13.94
CA HIS A 138 1.99 7.55 -14.74
C HIS A 138 3.22 7.94 -15.58
N GLY A 139 4.40 7.76 -14.99
CA GLY A 139 5.70 7.83 -15.66
C GLY A 139 6.35 6.47 -15.97
N TYR A 140 5.59 5.36 -15.94
CA TYR A 140 6.11 4.02 -16.25
C TYR A 140 5.22 3.25 -17.24
N GLU A 141 5.81 2.80 -18.35
CA GLU A 141 5.51 1.47 -18.87
C GLU A 141 5.95 0.47 -17.80
N ILE A 142 5.01 -0.27 -17.21
CA ILE A 142 5.37 -1.41 -16.37
C ILE A 142 5.88 -2.52 -17.31
N LYS A 143 7.18 -2.49 -17.59
CA LYS A 143 7.85 -3.54 -18.36
C LYS A 143 8.02 -4.76 -17.46
N GLY A 144 7.20 -5.77 -17.67
CA GLY A 144 7.39 -7.09 -17.10
C GLY A 144 6.22 -7.56 -16.23
N PHE A 145 5.17 -8.00 -16.90
CA PHE A 145 4.33 -9.08 -16.37
C PHE A 145 4.28 -10.13 -17.49
N TYR A 146 4.97 -11.25 -17.28
CA TYR A 146 4.72 -12.50 -18.01
C TYR A 146 3.82 -13.37 -17.14
#